data_AF-K4CFH4-F1
#
_entry.id   AF-K4CFH4-F1
#
_cell.length_a   1.000
_cell.length_b   1.000
_cell.length_c   1.000
_cell.angle_alpha   90.00
_cell.angle_beta   90.00
_cell.angle_gamma   90.00
#
_symmetry.space_group_name_H-M   'P 1'
#
loop_
_entity.id
_entity.type
_entity.pdbx_description
1 polymer ?
#
loop_
_entity_poly.entity_id
_entity_poly.type
_entity_poly.pdbx_seq_one_letter_code
_entity_poly.pdbx_strand_id
1 'polypeptide(L)'
;MEEEKKVAVKEVVTEDIVTGDQQDFQSKYPRLAASFGSMAGMSTMYPNGSSFLKEKMSLIATDKAEMLEEKWKKLEDDEAALMVKRLDLIAEHFKLVVDAMRGPLHSN
;
A
#
# COMPACT_ATOMS: atom_id res chain seq x y z
N MET A 1 -33.49 19.13 -41.55
CA MET A 1 -32.08 18.81 -41.22
C MET A 1 -31.62 19.91 -40.28
N GLU A 2 -31.13 19.68 -39.08
CA GLU A 2 -30.47 18.50 -38.50
C GLU A 2 -30.45 18.78 -36.97
N GLU A 3 -31.12 17.95 -36.18
CA GLU A 3 -30.51 17.05 -35.18
C GLU A 3 -30.49 17.59 -33.73
N GLU A 4 -31.51 17.17 -32.99
CA GLU A 4 -31.55 17.16 -31.52
C GLU A 4 -30.47 16.21 -30.98
N LYS A 5 -29.44 16.76 -30.35
CA LYS A 5 -28.45 15.96 -29.63
C LYS A 5 -28.95 15.64 -28.22
N LYS A 6 -29.65 14.52 -28.07
CA LYS A 6 -30.02 13.94 -26.77
C LYS A 6 -28.76 13.45 -26.05
N VAL A 7 -28.31 14.20 -25.05
CA VAL A 7 -27.28 13.77 -24.11
C VAL A 7 -27.91 12.73 -23.19
N ALA A 8 -27.52 11.46 -23.38
CA ALA A 8 -27.91 10.36 -22.51
C ALA A 8 -27.33 10.60 -21.11
N VAL A 9 -28.18 10.98 -20.17
CA VAL A 9 -27.89 10.98 -18.74
C VAL A 9 -27.72 9.51 -18.35
N LYS A 10 -26.47 9.11 -18.14
CA LYS A 10 -26.13 7.79 -17.63
C LYS A 10 -26.59 7.74 -16.17
N GLU A 11 -27.72 7.09 -15.95
CA GLU A 11 -28.30 6.81 -14.64
C GLU A 11 -27.26 6.05 -13.81
N VAL A 12 -26.58 6.77 -12.93
CA VAL A 12 -25.76 6.19 -11.87
C VAL A 12 -26.76 5.61 -10.88
N VAL A 13 -26.95 4.29 -10.96
CA VAL A 13 -27.67 3.53 -9.94
C VAL A 13 -26.94 3.77 -8.61
N THR A 14 -27.50 4.63 -7.77
CA THR A 14 -27.13 4.73 -6.37
C THR A 14 -27.77 3.54 -5.68
N GLU A 15 -27.14 2.38 -5.77
CA GLU A 15 -27.41 1.30 -4.81
C GLU A 15 -27.05 1.83 -3.42
N ASP A 16 -28.01 1.70 -2.50
CA ASP A 16 -27.91 2.10 -1.11
C ASP A 16 -26.57 1.70 -0.51
N ILE A 17 -25.74 2.69 -0.18
CA ILE A 17 -24.50 2.45 0.57
C ILE A 17 -24.91 2.19 2.01
N VAL A 18 -25.16 0.92 2.31
CA VAL A 18 -25.29 0.42 3.68
C VAL A 18 -23.93 0.63 4.35
N THR A 19 -23.83 1.65 5.19
CA THR A 19 -22.60 2.00 5.93
C THR A 19 -22.17 0.92 6.93
N GLY A 20 -23.05 -0.06 7.23
CA GLY A 20 -22.74 -1.23 8.06
C GLY A 20 -21.67 -2.15 7.45
N ASP A 21 -21.66 -2.33 6.12
CA ASP A 21 -20.75 -3.27 5.45
C ASP A 21 -19.29 -2.79 5.42
N GLN A 22 -19.06 -1.49 5.59
CA GLN A 22 -17.74 -0.91 5.36
C GLN A 22 -16.77 -1.15 6.53
N GLN A 23 -17.27 -1.18 7.76
CA GLN A 23 -16.45 -1.49 8.95
C GLN A 23 -16.08 -2.98 8.97
N ASP A 24 -16.99 -3.84 8.51
CA ASP A 24 -16.74 -5.27 8.32
C ASP A 24 -15.70 -5.53 7.22
N PHE A 25 -15.74 -4.76 6.13
CA PHE A 25 -14.74 -4.85 5.06
C PHE A 25 -13.33 -4.46 5.53
N GLN A 26 -13.18 -3.36 6.30
CA GLN A 26 -11.87 -2.95 6.85
C GLN A 26 -11.27 -4.03 7.74
N SER A 27 -12.12 -4.65 8.56
CA SER A 27 -11.72 -5.71 9.49
C SER A 27 -11.29 -6.98 8.74
N LYS A 28 -11.93 -7.28 7.60
CA LYS A 28 -11.61 -8.43 6.77
C LYS A 28 -10.32 -8.25 5.95
N TYR A 29 -10.03 -7.04 5.49
CA TYR A 29 -8.87 -6.71 4.66
C TYR A 29 -8.02 -5.57 5.28
N PRO A 30 -7.37 -5.83 6.42
CA PRO A 30 -6.72 -4.79 7.21
C PRO A 30 -5.50 -4.18 6.50
N ARG A 31 -4.71 -4.95 5.74
CA ARG A 31 -3.54 -4.41 5.05
C ARG A 31 -3.96 -3.52 3.89
N LEU A 32 -4.96 -3.96 3.13
CA LEU A 32 -5.55 -3.14 2.07
C LEU A 32 -6.11 -1.82 2.65
N ALA A 33 -6.83 -1.87 3.76
CA ALA A 33 -7.35 -0.69 4.43
C ALA A 33 -6.23 0.27 4.90
N ALA A 34 -5.13 -0.27 5.43
CA ALA A 34 -3.97 0.51 5.84
C ALA A 34 -3.22 1.15 4.66
N SER A 35 -3.21 0.51 3.49
CA SER A 35 -2.46 0.98 2.32
C SER A 35 -2.86 2.38 1.86
N PHE A 36 -4.14 2.74 1.98
CA PHE A 36 -4.64 4.08 1.64
C PHE A 36 -4.11 5.17 2.59
N GLY A 37 -3.77 4.81 3.83
CA GLY A 37 -3.09 5.69 4.78
C GLY A 37 -1.63 5.92 4.44
N SER A 38 -0.97 4.95 3.78
CA SER A 38 0.43 5.07 3.34
C SER A 38 0.63 5.99 2.12
N MET A 39 -0.45 6.33 1.40
CA MET A 39 -0.44 7.24 0.25
C MET A 39 -0.31 8.72 0.66
N ALA A 40 0.59 9.04 1.60
CA ALA A 40 0.81 10.39 2.09
C ALA A 40 1.15 11.40 0.97
N GLY A 41 1.83 10.94 -0.08
CA GLY A 41 2.10 11.74 -1.28
C GLY A 41 0.86 12.06 -2.12
N MET A 42 -0.22 11.29 -1.97
CA MET A 42 -1.50 11.56 -2.63
C MET A 42 -2.35 12.55 -1.83
N SER A 43 -2.24 12.56 -0.49
CA SER A 43 -2.98 13.50 0.36
C SER A 43 -2.57 14.96 0.13
N THR A 44 -1.35 15.23 -0.36
CA THR A 44 -0.93 16.59 -0.74
C THR A 44 -1.52 17.04 -2.08
N MET A 45 -1.79 16.09 -2.98
CA MET A 45 -2.34 16.35 -4.32
C MET A 45 -3.87 16.29 -4.34
N TYR A 46 -4.44 15.45 -3.48
CA TYR A 46 -5.87 15.23 -3.28
C TYR A 46 -6.15 15.16 -1.77
N PRO A 47 -6.43 16.30 -1.12
CA PRO A 47 -6.64 16.39 0.33
C PRO A 47 -7.70 15.42 0.87
N ASN A 48 -8.69 15.09 0.04
CA ASN A 48 -9.78 14.17 0.37
C ASN A 48 -9.72 12.85 -0.43
N GLY A 49 -8.63 12.61 -1.17
CA GLY A 49 -8.52 11.43 -2.05
C GLY A 49 -8.41 10.13 -1.25
N SER A 50 -7.63 10.14 -0.18
CA SER A 50 -7.44 8.97 0.69
C SER A 50 -8.71 8.62 1.46
N SER A 51 -9.46 9.61 1.96
CA SER A 51 -10.75 9.39 2.65
C SER A 51 -11.82 8.87 1.69
N PHE A 52 -11.92 9.42 0.48
CA PHE A 52 -12.83 8.94 -0.55
C PHE A 52 -12.55 7.48 -0.95
N LEU A 53 -11.28 7.13 -1.19
CA LEU A 53 -10.90 5.75 -1.53
C LEU A 53 -11.24 4.78 -0.40
N LYS A 54 -10.99 5.18 0.85
CA LYS A 54 -11.35 4.39 2.03
C LYS A 54 -12.87 4.23 2.21
N GLU A 55 -13.64 5.24 1.80
CA GLU A 55 -15.10 5.18 1.77
C GLU A 55 -15.59 4.15 0.74
N LYS A 56 -15.02 4.16 -0.45
CA LYS A 56 -15.47 3.34 -1.58
C LYS A 56 -14.83 1.97 -1.67
N MET A 57 -13.90 1.61 -0.79
CA MET A 57 -13.17 0.35 -0.89
C MET A 57 -14.08 -0.89 -0.77
N SER A 58 -15.22 -0.80 -0.07
CA SER A 58 -16.16 -1.93 0.03
C SER A 58 -16.81 -2.28 -1.31
N LEU A 59 -16.71 -1.39 -2.31
CA LEU A 59 -17.14 -1.64 -3.69
C LEU A 59 -16.16 -2.55 -4.45
N ILE A 60 -14.98 -2.85 -3.89
CA ILE A 60 -14.05 -3.80 -4.48
C ILE A 60 -14.65 -5.21 -4.36
N ALA A 61 -14.75 -5.90 -5.49
CA ALA A 61 -15.21 -7.29 -5.52
C ALA A 61 -14.36 -8.16 -4.58
N THR A 62 -15.00 -9.10 -3.87
CA THR A 62 -14.37 -9.88 -2.81
C THR A 62 -13.12 -10.64 -3.27
N ASP A 63 -13.13 -11.21 -4.49
CA ASP A 63 -11.98 -11.90 -5.09
C ASP A 63 -10.78 -10.95 -5.29
N LYS A 64 -11.05 -9.69 -5.67
CA LYS A 64 -10.02 -8.67 -5.85
C LYS A 64 -9.47 -8.18 -4.52
N ALA A 65 -10.33 -8.02 -3.52
CA ALA A 65 -9.92 -7.61 -2.19
C ALA A 65 -9.00 -8.66 -1.55
N GLU A 66 -9.35 -9.94 -1.65
CA GLU A 66 -8.53 -11.06 -1.17
C GLU A 66 -7.17 -11.11 -1.88
N MET A 67 -7.16 -11.05 -3.22
CA MET A 67 -5.91 -11.00 -3.99
C MET A 67 -5.03 -9.80 -3.60
N LEU A 68 -5.62 -8.63 -3.35
CA LEU A 68 -4.87 -7.44 -2.94
C LEU A 68 -4.30 -7.60 -1.53
N GLU A 69 -5.08 -8.14 -0.60
CA GLU A 69 -4.64 -8.42 0.77
C GLU A 69 -3.45 -9.39 0.79
N GLU A 70 -3.50 -10.45 -0.02
CA GLU A 70 -2.38 -11.39 -0.18
C GLU A 70 -1.13 -10.73 -0.77
N LYS A 71 -1.31 -9.87 -1.78
CA LYS A 71 -0.18 -9.12 -2.38
C LYS A 71 0.45 -8.17 -1.37
N TRP A 72 -0.36 -7.48 -0.55
CA TRP A 72 0.15 -6.63 0.51
C TRP A 72 0.93 -7.43 1.55
N LYS A 73 0.39 -8.58 1.99
CA LYS A 73 1.11 -9.48 2.89
C LYS A 73 2.46 -9.90 2.31
N LYS A 74 2.50 -10.33 1.05
CA LYS A 74 3.76 -10.72 0.40
C LYS A 74 4.75 -9.56 0.32
N LEU A 75 4.26 -8.35 0.03
CA LEU A 75 5.11 -7.16 0.00
C LEU A 75 5.72 -6.85 1.38
N GLU A 76 4.95 -6.98 2.45
CA GLU A 76 5.44 -6.82 3.83
C GLU A 76 6.54 -7.85 4.15
N ASP A 77 6.33 -9.12 3.76
CA ASP A 77 7.32 -10.19 3.95
C ASP A 77 8.61 -9.92 3.14
N ASP A 78 8.48 -9.48 1.89
CA ASP A 78 9.60 -9.14 1.01
C ASP A 78 10.37 -7.90 1.53
N GLU A 79 9.67 -6.89 2.05
CA GLU A 79 10.26 -5.70 2.68
C GLU A 79 11.04 -6.07 3.95
N ALA A 80 10.48 -6.92 4.81
CA ALA A 80 11.16 -7.42 6.01
C ALA A 80 12.44 -8.19 5.64
N ALA A 81 12.37 -9.07 4.64
CA ALA A 81 13.54 -9.81 4.14
C ALA A 81 14.63 -8.87 3.58
N LEU A 82 14.22 -7.79 2.89
CA LEU A 82 15.15 -6.77 2.40
C LEU A 82 15.82 -6.01 3.55
N MET A 83 15.06 -5.65 4.58
CA MET A 83 15.59 -4.96 5.76
C MET A 83 16.62 -5.79 6.52
N VAL A 84 16.42 -7.12 6.63
CA VAL A 84 17.42 -8.03 7.20
C VAL A 84 18.71 -8.00 6.38
N LYS A 85 18.63 -8.16 5.06
CA LYS A 85 19.82 -8.11 4.18
C LYS A 85 20.55 -6.77 4.28
N ARG A 86 19.81 -5.67 4.47
CA ARG A 86 20.39 -4.34 4.68
C ARG A 86 21.17 -4.26 5.99
N LEU A 87 20.64 -4.85 7.07
CA LEU A 87 21.34 -4.91 8.36
C LEU A 87 22.61 -5.77 8.29
N ASP A 88 22.54 -6.93 7.62
CA ASP A 88 23.71 -7.79 7.40
C ASP A 88 24.81 -7.04 6.63
N LEU A 89 24.44 -6.30 5.58
CA LEU A 89 25.37 -5.48 4.81
C LEU A 89 26.03 -4.40 5.69
N ILE A 90 25.25 -3.72 6.55
CA ILE A 90 25.78 -2.71 7.47
C ILE A 90 26.75 -3.35 8.46
N ALA A 91 26.42 -4.52 9.00
CA ALA A 91 27.28 -5.25 9.93
C ALA A 91 28.62 -5.65 9.29
N GLU A 92 28.59 -6.23 8.08
CA GLU A 92 29.81 -6.57 7.34
C GLU A 92 30.63 -5.33 6.98
N HIS A 93 29.98 -4.22 6.61
CA HIS A 93 30.69 -2.96 6.37
C HIS A 93 31.46 -2.48 7.60
N PHE A 94 30.82 -2.46 8.77
CA PHE A 94 31.49 -2.06 10.00
C PHE A 94 32.62 -3.02 10.41
N LYS A 95 32.42 -4.32 10.22
CA LYS A 95 33.47 -5.32 10.46
C LYS A 95 34.71 -5.05 9.60
N LEU A 96 34.54 -4.81 8.30
CA LEU A 96 35.65 -4.46 7.40
C LEU A 96 36.37 -3.19 7.84
N VAL A 97 35.62 -2.15 8.25
CA VAL A 97 36.20 -0.90 8.76
C VAL A 97 37.02 -1.16 10.03
N VAL A 98 36.50 -1.95 10.97
CA VAL A 98 37.22 -2.32 12.21
C VAL A 98 38.47 -3.15 11.92
N ASP A 99 38.38 -4.14 11.04
CA ASP A 99 39.49 -4.99 10.65
C ASP A 99 40.62 -4.17 10.00
N ALA A 100 40.26 -3.20 9.13
CA ALA A 100 41.21 -2.28 8.53
C ALA A 100 41.90 -1.37 9.57
N MET A 101 41.16 -0.88 10.57
CA MET A 101 41.72 -0.04 11.64
C MET A 101 42.63 -0.81 12.60
N ARG A 102 42.42 -2.11 12.80
CA ARG A 102 43.25 -2.94 13.69
C ARG A 102 44.67 -3.16 13.15
N GLY A 103 44.89 -2.91 11.86
CA GLY A 103 46.18 -3.13 11.19
C GLY A 103 46.56 -4.62 11.07
N PRO A 104 47.56 -4.97 10.25
CA PRO A 104 48.07 -6.34 10.22
C PRO A 104 48.72 -6.66 11.58
N LEU A 105 48.28 -7.74 12.22
CA LEU A 105 48.84 -8.25 13.48
C LEU A 105 50.32 -8.68 13.39
N HIS A 106 50.96 -8.52 12.23
CA HIS A 106 52.35 -8.91 11.98
C HIS A 106 53.08 -7.81 11.20
N SER A 107 53.59 -6.82 11.92
CA SER A 107 54.75 -6.05 11.49
C SER A 107 55.73 -6.05 12.66
N ASN A 108 56.54 -7.11 12.73
CA ASN A 108 57.77 -7.16 13.51
C ASN A 108 58.91 -6.55 12.68
#